data_AF-A0A957ZUS2-F1
#
_entry.id   AF-A0A957ZUS2-F1
#
_cell.length_a   1.000
_cell.length_b   1.000
_cell.length_c   1.000
_cell.angle_alpha   90.00
_cell.angle_beta   90.00
_cell.angle_gamma   90.00
#
_symmetry.space_group_name_H-M   'P 1'
#
loop_
_entity.id
_entity.type
_entity.pdbx_description
1 polymer ?
#
loop_
_entity_poly.entity_id
_entity_poly.type
_entity_poly.pdbx_seq_one_letter_code
_entity_poly.pdbx_strand_id
1 'polypeptide(L)'
;ARPALLEGVALLPALMQQCGVDPARALYMVPTASFQRHHYRQRPWIHGILAQCDDPAHAFANWMDRDHQFGQEVLRQARACGFPTMVVDGARSLAATTACVASMFGLATGGFCQS
;
A
#
# COMPACT_ATOMS: atom_id res chain seq x y z
N ALA A 1 -7.41 22.18 14.80
CA ALA A 1 -7.77 21.70 13.45
C ALA A 1 -8.22 20.25 13.53
N ARG A 2 -9.17 19.80 12.70
CA ARG A 2 -9.53 18.37 12.59
C ARG A 2 -8.50 17.67 11.68
N PRO A 3 -7.98 16.48 12.04
CA PRO A 3 -7.07 15.75 11.16
C PRO A 3 -7.81 15.26 9.90
N ALA A 4 -7.10 15.21 8.78
CA ALA A 4 -7.56 14.62 7.52
C ALA A 4 -6.71 13.37 7.22
N LEU A 5 -7.36 12.33 6.69
CA LEU A 5 -6.69 11.15 6.15
C LEU A 5 -6.70 11.24 4.63
N LEU A 6 -5.53 11.09 4.02
CA LEU A 6 -5.37 11.02 2.58
C LEU A 6 -4.93 9.59 2.22
N GLU A 7 -5.55 9.01 1.20
CA GLU A 7 -5.22 7.68 0.69
C GLU A 7 -5.27 7.66 -0.84
N GLY A 8 -4.49 6.77 -1.45
CA GLY A 8 -4.54 6.52 -2.89
C GLY A 8 -3.18 6.62 -3.60
N VAL A 9 -3.17 6.15 -4.85
CA VAL A 9 -1.95 5.96 -5.66
C VAL A 9 -1.31 7.26 -6.16
N ALA A 10 -2.04 8.39 -6.14
CA ALA A 10 -1.53 9.68 -6.60
C ALA A 10 -0.59 10.36 -5.58
N LEU A 11 -0.57 9.89 -4.33
CA LEU A 11 0.25 10.43 -3.25
C LEU A 11 1.69 9.91 -3.37
N LEU A 12 2.42 10.29 -4.40
CA LEU A 12 3.79 9.78 -4.62
C LEU A 12 4.77 10.30 -3.57
N PRO A 13 5.72 9.49 -3.07
CA PRO A 13 6.64 9.90 -2.00
C PRO A 13 7.44 11.15 -2.33
N ALA A 14 7.99 11.27 -3.54
CA ALA A 14 8.75 12.46 -3.94
C ALA A 14 7.89 13.74 -3.91
N LEU A 15 6.62 13.65 -4.30
CA LEU A 15 5.70 14.80 -4.27
C LEU A 15 5.30 15.15 -2.84
N MET A 16 5.04 14.16 -1.99
CA MET A 16 4.71 14.40 -0.58
C MET A 16 5.88 15.05 0.16
N GLN A 17 7.12 14.65 -0.15
CA GLN A 17 8.31 15.32 0.37
C GLN A 17 8.39 16.78 -0.09
N GLN A 18 8.14 17.07 -1.37
CA GLN A 18 8.13 18.44 -1.90
C GLN A 18 7.03 19.31 -1.27
N CYS A 19 5.89 18.71 -0.91
CA CYS A 19 4.82 19.38 -0.17
C CYS A 19 5.14 19.58 1.33
N GLY A 20 6.30 19.13 1.83
CA GLY A 20 6.69 19.27 3.22
C GLY A 20 5.94 18.34 4.18
N VAL A 21 5.44 17.20 3.69
CA VAL A 21 4.78 16.21 4.55
C VAL A 21 5.82 15.59 5.48
N ASP A 22 5.55 15.66 6.77
CA ASP A 22 6.34 14.99 7.81
C ASP A 22 6.33 13.46 7.59
N PRO A 23 7.50 12.80 7.49
CA PRO A 23 7.59 11.35 7.38
C PRO A 23 6.89 10.58 8.49
N ALA A 24 6.79 11.11 9.70
CA ALA A 24 6.05 10.49 10.81
C ALA A 24 4.52 10.49 10.59
N ARG A 25 4.03 11.20 9.58
CA ARG A 25 2.60 11.35 9.26
C ARG A 25 2.21 10.70 7.93
N ALA A 26 3.09 9.88 7.35
CA ALA A 26 2.80 9.13 6.13
C ALA A 26 3.33 7.70 6.24
N LEU A 27 2.65 6.77 5.59
CA LEU A 27 3.06 5.38 5.50
C LEU A 27 2.76 4.86 4.10
N TYR A 28 3.76 4.25 3.46
CA TYR A 28 3.61 3.63 2.15
C TYR A 28 3.49 2.13 2.29
N MET A 29 2.27 1.61 2.09
CA MET A 29 1.97 0.18 2.12
C MET A 29 1.89 -0.37 0.69
N VAL A 30 2.73 -1.34 0.36
CA VAL A 30 2.79 -1.94 -0.98
C VAL A 30 2.66 -3.45 -0.88
N PRO A 31 1.73 -4.09 -1.62
CA PRO A 31 1.60 -5.54 -1.57
C PRO A 31 2.72 -6.25 -2.35
N THR A 32 3.01 -7.50 -1.97
CA THR A 32 3.75 -8.40 -2.84
C THR A 32 2.92 -8.76 -4.07
N ALA A 33 3.58 -9.15 -5.18
CA ALA A 33 2.89 -9.54 -6.41
C ALA A 33 1.93 -10.72 -6.19
N SER A 34 2.33 -11.73 -5.42
CA SER A 34 1.50 -12.90 -5.12
C SER A 34 0.27 -12.52 -4.30
N PHE A 35 0.46 -11.73 -3.24
CA PHE A 35 -0.63 -11.23 -2.41
C PHE A 35 -1.62 -10.41 -3.24
N GLN A 36 -1.11 -9.46 -4.03
CA GLN A 36 -1.95 -8.61 -4.87
C GLN A 36 -2.77 -9.42 -5.87
N ARG A 37 -2.12 -10.31 -6.64
CA ARG A 37 -2.80 -11.15 -7.64
C ARG A 37 -3.88 -12.04 -7.01
N HIS A 38 -3.58 -12.65 -5.86
CA HIS A 38 -4.52 -13.52 -5.15
C HIS A 38 -5.79 -12.76 -4.75
N HIS A 39 -5.64 -11.58 -4.14
CA HIS A 39 -6.77 -10.79 -3.65
C HIS A 39 -7.51 -10.04 -4.77
N TYR A 40 -6.81 -9.52 -5.79
CA TYR A 40 -7.45 -8.85 -6.91
C TYR A 40 -8.36 -9.77 -7.70
N ARG A 41 -7.95 -11.04 -7.91
CA ARG A 41 -8.74 -12.03 -8.64
C ARG A 41 -10.12 -12.29 -8.01
N GLN A 42 -10.28 -12.03 -6.71
CA GLN A 42 -11.53 -12.25 -5.97
C GLN A 42 -12.50 -11.07 -6.03
N ARG A 43 -12.10 -9.95 -6.63
CA ARG A 43 -12.92 -8.72 -6.65
C ARG A 43 -13.97 -8.81 -7.76
N PRO A 44 -15.28 -8.78 -7.48
CA PRO A 44 -16.30 -8.97 -8.53
C PRO A 44 -16.21 -7.96 -9.67
N TRP A 45 -15.86 -6.71 -9.36
CA TRP A 45 -15.80 -5.62 -10.33
C TRP A 45 -14.67 -5.75 -11.36
N ILE A 46 -13.60 -6.52 -11.07
CA ILE A 46 -12.50 -6.67 -12.04
C ILE A 46 -12.94 -7.48 -13.26
N HIS A 47 -13.89 -8.40 -13.10
CA HIS A 47 -14.36 -9.27 -14.18
C HIS A 47 -15.07 -8.47 -15.28
N GLY A 48 -15.84 -7.44 -14.90
CA GLY A 48 -16.53 -6.57 -15.85
C GLY A 48 -15.57 -5.70 -16.67
N ILE A 49 -14.42 -5.32 -16.11
CA ILE A 49 -13.37 -4.57 -16.83
C ILE A 49 -12.65 -5.52 -17.79
N LEU A 50 -12.21 -6.67 -17.29
CA LEU A 50 -11.43 -7.64 -18.08
C LEU A 50 -12.24 -8.25 -19.23
N ALA A 51 -13.56 -8.40 -19.08
CA ALA A 51 -14.43 -8.91 -20.14
C ALA A 51 -14.54 -7.98 -21.36
N GLN A 52 -14.08 -6.73 -21.25
CA GLN A 52 -14.00 -5.78 -22.37
C GLN A 52 -12.71 -5.92 -23.17
N CYS A 53 -11.77 -6.76 -22.73
CA CYS A 53 -10.51 -7.04 -23.41
C CYS A 53 -10.62 -8.30 -24.27
N ASP A 54 -9.94 -8.31 -25.42
CA ASP A 54 -9.90 -9.47 -26.32
C ASP A 54 -9.28 -10.71 -25.63
N ASP A 55 -8.29 -10.50 -24.76
CA ASP A 55 -7.69 -11.52 -23.91
C ASP A 55 -7.73 -11.08 -22.43
N PRO A 56 -8.79 -11.47 -21.69
CA PRO A 56 -8.96 -11.11 -20.28
C PRO A 56 -7.83 -11.62 -19.37
N ALA A 57 -7.24 -12.79 -19.69
CA ALA A 57 -6.21 -13.39 -18.86
C ALA A 57 -4.89 -12.64 -18.99
N HIS A 58 -4.51 -12.31 -20.22
CA HIS A 58 -3.33 -11.51 -20.50
C HIS A 58 -3.50 -10.06 -20.00
N ALA A 59 -4.67 -9.45 -20.21
CA ALA A 59 -4.98 -8.13 -19.66
C ALA A 59 -4.81 -8.08 -18.13
N PHE A 60 -5.30 -9.11 -17.42
CA PHE A 60 -5.10 -9.21 -15.98
C PHE A 60 -3.64 -9.38 -15.59
N ALA A 61 -2.88 -10.20 -16.31
CA ALA A 61 -1.46 -10.38 -16.06
C ALA A 61 -0.71 -9.04 -16.19
N ASN A 62 -0.91 -8.33 -17.30
CA ASN A 62 -0.28 -7.04 -17.59
C ASN A 62 -0.64 -5.98 -16.55
N TRP A 63 -1.91 -5.93 -16.13
CA TRP A 63 -2.34 -5.03 -15.08
C TRP A 63 -1.60 -5.34 -13.76
N MET A 64 -1.59 -6.59 -13.32
CA MET A 64 -0.92 -6.96 -12.06
C MET A 64 0.60 -6.72 -12.11
N ASP A 65 1.24 -6.92 -13.27
CA ASP A 65 2.66 -6.59 -13.46
C ASP A 65 2.93 -5.09 -13.41
N ARG A 66 2.10 -4.28 -14.06
CA ARG A 66 2.17 -2.81 -13.97
C ARG A 66 2.05 -2.34 -12.53
N ASP A 67 1.04 -2.81 -11.80
CA ASP A 67 0.81 -2.38 -10.43
C ASP A 67 1.93 -2.84 -9.48
N HIS A 68 2.49 -4.03 -9.71
CA HIS A 68 3.66 -4.50 -8.97
C HIS A 68 4.88 -3.59 -9.19
N GLN A 69 5.19 -3.26 -10.45
CA GLN A 69 6.31 -2.37 -10.78
C GLN A 69 6.11 -0.96 -10.20
N PHE A 70 4.89 -0.43 -10.28
CA PHE A 70 4.54 0.84 -9.64
C PHE A 70 4.77 0.79 -8.14
N GLY A 71 4.35 -0.28 -7.47
CA GLY A 71 4.61 -0.51 -6.05
C GLY A 71 6.11 -0.53 -5.71
N GLN A 72 6.94 -1.19 -6.53
CA GLN A 72 8.39 -1.19 -6.32
C GLN A 72 8.99 0.22 -6.42
N GLU A 73 8.53 1.01 -7.38
CA GLU A 73 8.97 2.40 -7.52
C GLU A 73 8.53 3.27 -6.33
N VAL A 74 7.30 3.09 -5.84
CA VAL A 74 6.83 3.75 -4.61
C VAL A 74 7.71 3.39 -3.42
N LEU A 75 8.05 2.11 -3.22
CA LEU A 75 8.95 1.69 -2.14
C LEU A 75 10.34 2.31 -2.29
N ARG A 76 10.87 2.36 -3.52
CA ARG A 76 12.17 2.96 -3.81
C ARG A 76 12.17 4.45 -3.46
N GLN A 77 11.17 5.20 -3.92
CA GLN A 77 11.04 6.63 -3.61
C GLN A 77 10.82 6.87 -2.12
N ALA A 78 9.91 6.12 -1.47
CA ALA A 78 9.63 6.29 -0.05
C ALA A 78 10.88 6.12 0.80
N ARG A 79 11.69 5.09 0.53
CA ARG A 79 12.99 4.89 1.19
C ARG A 79 13.96 6.04 0.94
N ALA A 80 14.06 6.54 -0.29
CA ALA A 80 14.92 7.66 -0.63
C ALA A 80 14.48 8.98 0.04
N CYS A 81 13.18 9.17 0.24
CA CYS A 81 12.58 10.33 0.90
C CYS A 81 12.49 10.19 2.43
N GLY A 82 12.90 9.05 2.99
CA GLY A 82 12.84 8.79 4.44
C GLY A 82 11.45 8.45 4.98
N PHE A 83 10.47 8.14 4.13
CA PHE A 83 9.14 7.72 4.56
C PHE A 83 9.13 6.26 5.03
N PRO A 84 8.38 5.95 6.11
CA PRO A 84 8.09 4.58 6.51
C PRO A 84 7.45 3.78 5.38
N THR A 85 7.86 2.52 5.25
CA THR A 85 7.30 1.58 4.26
C THR A 85 6.85 0.29 4.93
N MET A 86 5.83 -0.35 4.38
CA MET A 86 5.36 -1.67 4.79
C MET A 86 5.07 -2.52 3.56
N VAL A 87 5.69 -3.70 3.48
CA VAL A 87 5.34 -4.71 2.47
C VAL A 87 4.23 -5.59 3.01
N VAL A 88 3.15 -5.75 2.24
CA VAL A 88 2.00 -6.59 2.59
C VAL A 88 2.07 -7.90 1.81
N ASP A 89 2.42 -8.97 2.49
CA ASP A 89 2.61 -10.32 1.93
C ASP A 89 1.54 -11.32 2.36
N GLY A 90 0.68 -10.94 3.31
CA GLY A 90 -0.35 -11.80 3.89
C GLY A 90 0.10 -12.63 5.08
N ALA A 91 1.37 -12.51 5.53
CA ALA A 91 1.86 -13.22 6.71
C ALA A 91 1.30 -12.63 8.01
N ARG A 92 1.01 -11.32 8.04
CA ARG A 92 0.37 -10.65 9.18
C ARG A 92 -1.14 -10.71 9.06
N SER A 93 -1.81 -10.94 10.18
CA SER A 93 -3.25 -10.77 10.27
C SER A 93 -3.65 -9.30 10.08
N LEU A 94 -4.92 -9.04 9.79
CA LEU A 94 -5.46 -7.69 9.73
C LEU A 94 -5.22 -6.94 11.05
N ALA A 95 -5.52 -7.58 12.19
CA ALA A 95 -5.32 -6.98 13.51
C ALA A 95 -3.85 -6.61 13.77
N ALA A 96 -2.90 -7.49 13.43
CA ALA A 96 -1.48 -7.22 13.57
C ALA A 96 -1.00 -6.09 12.64
N THR A 97 -1.53 -6.04 11.41
CA THR A 97 -1.25 -4.96 10.46
C THR A 97 -1.77 -3.64 10.99
N THR A 98 -3.00 -3.59 11.48
CA THR A 98 -3.61 -2.38 12.09
C THR A 98 -2.81 -1.91 13.30
N ALA A 99 -2.38 -2.81 14.18
CA ALA A 99 -1.55 -2.44 15.33
C ALA A 99 -0.19 -1.85 14.91
N CYS A 100 0.44 -2.41 13.88
CA CYS A 100 1.69 -1.90 13.34
C CYS A 100 1.51 -0.49 12.73
N VAL A 101 0.46 -0.28 11.93
CA VAL A 101 0.11 1.03 11.39
C VAL A 101 -0.16 2.03 12.52
N ALA A 102 -0.98 1.66 13.51
CA ALA A 102 -1.27 2.52 14.66
C ALA A 102 -0.01 2.93 15.41
N SER A 103 0.93 1.98 15.62
CA SER A 103 2.22 2.26 16.25
C SER A 103 3.07 3.24 15.42
N MET A 104 3.13 3.09 14.09
CA MET A 104 3.88 4.00 13.21
C MET A 104 3.34 5.43 13.24
N PHE A 105 2.03 5.61 13.42
CA PHE A 105 1.40 6.92 13.55
C PHE A 105 1.36 7.44 15.01
N GLY A 106 1.98 6.73 15.97
CA GLY A 106 1.96 7.12 17.38
C GLY A 106 0.57 7.04 18.04
N LEU A 107 -0.34 6.24 17.46
CA LEU A 107 -1.71 6.02 17.94
C LEU A 107 -1.83 4.80 18.84
N ALA A 108 -0.77 4.00 18.99
CA ALA A 108 -0.75 2.88 19.92
C ALA A 108 -0.92 3.41 21.34
N THR A 109 -2.08 3.12 21.95
CA THR A 109 -2.30 3.39 23.37
C THR A 109 -1.35 2.53 24.18
N GLY A 110 -0.61 3.13 25.10
CA GLY A 110 0.36 2.45 25.96
C GLY A 110 -0.22 1.18 26.58
N GLY A 111 0.18 0.04 26.04
CA GLY A 111 0.17 -1.25 26.70
C GLY A 111 1.60 -1.75 26.61
N PHE A 112 2.34 -1.62 27.72
CA PHE A 112 3.61 -2.30 27.89
C PHE A 112 3.42 -3.79 27.55
N CYS A 113 4.09 -4.26 26.51
CA CYS A 113 4.49 -5.67 26.44
C CYS A 113 6.00 -5.65 26.67
N GLN A 114 6.38 -5.94 27.91
CA GLN A 114 7.76 -6.27 28.26
C GLN A 114 8.16 -7.55 27.51
N SER A 115 9.39 -7.52 27.00
CA SER A 115 10.31 -8.64 26.71
C SER A 115 9.75 -9.94 26.13
#